data_AF-A0A8J6KLC7-F1
#
_entry.id   AF-A0A8J6KLC7-F1
#
_cell.length_a   1.000
_cell.length_b   1.000
_cell.length_c   1.000
_cell.angle_alpha   90.00
_cell.angle_beta   90.00
_cell.angle_gamma   90.00
#
_symmetry.space_group_name_H-M   'P 1'
#
loop_
_entity.id
_entity.type
_entity.pdbx_description
1 polymer ?
#
loop_
_entity_poly.entity_id
_entity_poly.type
_entity_poly.pdbx_seq_one_letter_code
_entity_poly.pdbx_strand_id
1 'polypeptide(L)'
;MIIDFAIPQKGSSLLEAFETWRSWADPNVCCDYSLHVAVTWWSDKVKEEMKTLVQDKGVNSFKMFMAYKGLYMVQDEQMYAAFCHCKEIGAIAQVHAENGDLIAEGAKKMLALGITGPEGHELCRPEAVEAEATLRAITIASAVNCPLYVVHVMSKSAAKVVADARREGQAPADTFRYSIECDSSPPWRNSQREEKLTHSGKRERERPTSTQGETISSKVKRVSFTPARLQSSPNFSRLRI
;
A
#
# COMPACT_ATOMS: atom_id res chain seq x y z
N MET A 1 -13.96 6.06 14.58
CA MET A 1 -13.76 6.63 13.23
C MET A 1 -12.99 5.65 12.37
N ILE A 2 -13.41 5.42 11.13
CA ILE A 2 -12.65 4.64 10.12
C ILE A 2 -12.29 5.55 8.93
N ILE A 3 -11.22 5.21 8.20
CA ILE A 3 -10.91 5.86 6.92
C ILE A 3 -10.71 4.76 5.89
N ASP A 4 -11.58 4.72 4.88
CA ASP A 4 -11.56 3.69 3.83
C ASP A 4 -10.97 4.26 2.52
N PHE A 5 -10.79 3.41 1.51
CA PHE A 5 -10.21 3.77 0.22
C PHE A 5 -11.25 3.66 -0.89
N ALA A 6 -11.62 4.80 -1.49
CA ALA A 6 -12.31 4.82 -2.77
C ALA A 6 -11.31 4.50 -3.90
N ILE A 7 -11.51 3.38 -4.59
CA ILE A 7 -10.56 2.87 -5.59
C ILE A 7 -11.21 2.84 -6.98
N PRO A 8 -10.97 3.85 -7.83
CA PRO A 8 -11.48 3.87 -9.20
C PRO A 8 -10.74 2.85 -10.08
N GLN A 9 -11.44 2.37 -11.10
CA GLN A 9 -10.80 1.63 -12.18
C GLN A 9 -9.92 2.58 -13.02
N LYS A 10 -8.91 2.02 -13.68
CA LYS A 10 -8.06 2.80 -14.57
C LYS A 10 -8.90 3.48 -15.65
N GLY A 11 -8.83 4.82 -15.76
CA GLY A 11 -9.58 5.62 -16.72
C GLY A 11 -10.95 6.12 -16.25
N SER A 12 -11.46 5.68 -15.09
CA SER A 12 -12.72 6.19 -14.53
C SER A 12 -12.51 7.48 -13.72
N SER A 13 -13.59 8.24 -13.51
CA SER A 13 -13.56 9.46 -12.68
C SER A 13 -13.29 9.13 -11.21
N LEU A 14 -12.47 9.97 -10.56
CA LEU A 14 -12.25 9.91 -9.12
C LEU A 14 -13.48 10.36 -8.34
N LEU A 15 -14.21 11.35 -8.85
CA LEU A 15 -15.43 11.88 -8.22
C LEU A 15 -16.54 10.82 -8.23
N GLU A 16 -16.76 10.14 -9.36
CA GLU A 16 -17.74 9.06 -9.43
C GLU A 16 -17.41 7.92 -8.46
N ALA A 17 -16.14 7.56 -8.34
CA ALA A 17 -15.71 6.55 -7.36
C ALA A 17 -15.94 7.03 -5.93
N PHE A 18 -15.63 8.29 -5.61
CA PHE A 18 -15.93 8.86 -4.29
C PHE A 18 -17.43 8.80 -3.95
N GLU A 19 -18.29 9.26 -4.85
CA GLU A 19 -19.75 9.25 -4.66
C GLU A 19 -20.30 7.82 -4.55
N THR A 20 -19.73 6.87 -5.32
CA THR A 20 -20.09 5.46 -5.22
C THR A 20 -19.79 4.91 -3.82
N TRP A 21 -18.59 5.18 -3.29
CA TRP A 21 -18.22 4.73 -1.93
C TRP A 21 -19.07 5.39 -0.85
N ARG A 22 -19.36 6.69 -0.97
CA ARG A 22 -20.32 7.41 -0.11
C ARG A 22 -21.68 6.73 -0.11
N SER A 23 -22.22 6.38 -1.29
CA SER A 23 -23.53 5.74 -1.41
C SER A 23 -23.61 4.38 -0.70
N TRP A 24 -22.51 3.63 -0.64
CA TRP A 24 -22.44 2.37 0.09
C TRP A 24 -22.29 2.56 1.59
N ALA A 25 -21.52 3.58 2.01
CA ALA A 25 -21.19 3.80 3.41
C ALA A 25 -22.26 4.59 4.17
N ASP A 26 -22.75 5.70 3.63
CA ASP A 26 -23.68 6.63 4.31
C ASP A 26 -24.89 5.96 4.99
N PRO A 27 -25.59 4.99 4.39
CA PRO A 27 -26.74 4.35 5.03
C PRO A 27 -26.37 3.24 6.02
N ASN A 28 -25.10 2.79 6.07
CA ASN A 28 -24.70 1.56 6.75
C ASN A 28 -23.70 1.76 7.90
N VAL A 29 -22.96 2.87 7.93
CA VAL A 29 -21.92 3.09 8.93
C VAL A 29 -22.50 3.30 10.34
N CYS A 30 -21.94 2.60 11.32
CA CYS A 30 -22.33 2.75 12.73
C CYS A 30 -21.43 3.72 13.52
N CYS A 31 -20.45 4.34 12.86
CA CYS A 31 -19.54 5.32 13.44
C CYS A 31 -19.01 6.26 12.36
N ASP A 32 -18.43 7.39 12.75
CA ASP A 32 -17.85 8.35 11.81
C ASP A 32 -16.86 7.70 10.86
N TYR A 33 -16.85 8.17 9.60
CA TYR A 33 -15.91 7.71 8.60
C TYR A 33 -15.42 8.84 7.70
N SER A 34 -14.31 8.59 7.02
CA SER A 34 -13.79 9.43 5.94
C SER A 34 -13.22 8.54 4.82
N LEU A 35 -12.79 9.14 3.72
CA LEU A 35 -12.27 8.42 2.55
C LEU A 35 -10.93 9.00 2.10
N HIS A 36 -9.97 8.10 1.91
CA HIS A 36 -8.87 8.31 0.98
C HIS A 36 -9.35 8.01 -0.44
N VAL A 37 -8.81 8.70 -1.44
CA VAL A 37 -9.13 8.42 -2.86
C VAL A 37 -7.88 7.92 -3.58
N ALA A 38 -7.97 6.79 -4.27
CA ALA A 38 -6.85 6.25 -5.00
C ALA A 38 -6.69 6.89 -6.39
N VAL A 39 -5.47 7.27 -6.74
CA VAL A 39 -5.05 7.74 -8.06
C VAL A 39 -4.44 6.56 -8.79
N THR A 40 -5.27 5.85 -9.57
CA THR A 40 -4.89 4.62 -10.31
C THR A 40 -4.43 4.89 -11.75
N TRP A 41 -4.51 6.16 -12.17
CA TRP A 41 -4.05 6.68 -13.46
C TRP A 41 -3.84 8.19 -13.36
N TRP A 42 -3.17 8.78 -14.35
CA TRP A 42 -2.86 10.21 -14.37
C TRP A 42 -3.28 10.87 -15.68
N SER A 43 -3.92 12.04 -15.58
CA SER A 43 -4.29 12.94 -16.67
C SER A 43 -4.68 14.32 -16.11
N ASP A 44 -4.88 15.31 -16.97
CA ASP A 44 -5.39 16.63 -16.54
C ASP A 44 -6.78 16.53 -15.90
N LYS A 45 -7.62 15.58 -16.34
CA LYS A 45 -8.91 15.31 -15.70
C LYS A 45 -8.73 14.87 -14.24
N VAL A 46 -7.81 13.94 -13.99
CA VAL A 46 -7.50 13.46 -12.64
C VAL A 46 -7.00 14.60 -11.75
N LYS A 47 -6.15 15.47 -12.31
CA LYS A 47 -5.64 16.66 -11.61
C LYS A 47 -6.78 17.57 -11.14
N GLU A 48 -7.70 17.94 -12.03
CA GLU A 48 -8.84 18.79 -11.65
C GLU A 48 -9.77 18.10 -10.64
N GLU A 49 -10.04 16.80 -10.81
CA GLU A 49 -10.88 16.04 -9.88
C GLU A 49 -10.25 15.94 -8.47
N MET A 50 -8.94 15.82 -8.36
CA MET A 50 -8.25 15.87 -7.06
C MET A 50 -8.46 17.20 -6.36
N LYS A 51 -8.38 18.32 -7.10
CA LYS A 51 -8.65 19.65 -6.55
C LYS A 51 -10.09 19.78 -6.04
N THR A 52 -11.07 19.34 -6.83
CA THR A 52 -12.49 19.32 -6.41
C THR A 52 -12.69 18.46 -5.15
N LEU A 53 -12.05 17.28 -5.08
CA LEU A 53 -12.14 16.40 -3.91
C LEU A 53 -11.62 17.08 -2.63
N VAL A 54 -10.54 17.86 -2.73
CA VAL A 54 -10.02 18.63 -1.59
C VAL A 54 -10.94 19.78 -1.21
N GLN A 55 -11.36 20.60 -2.18
CA GLN A 55 -12.08 21.84 -1.93
C GLN A 55 -13.54 21.59 -1.50
N ASP A 56 -14.22 20.65 -2.14
CA ASP A 56 -15.68 20.51 -2.03
C ASP A 56 -16.10 19.24 -1.29
N LYS A 57 -15.23 18.22 -1.21
CA LYS A 57 -15.59 16.88 -0.68
C LYS A 57 -14.85 16.50 0.61
N GLY A 58 -13.93 17.34 1.08
CA GLY A 58 -13.22 17.14 2.35
C GLY A 58 -12.17 16.02 2.32
N VAL A 59 -11.68 15.63 1.14
CA VAL A 59 -10.62 14.62 0.98
C VAL A 59 -9.26 15.32 0.96
N ASN A 60 -8.35 14.96 1.86
CA ASN A 60 -7.00 15.55 1.91
C ASN A 60 -5.87 14.53 1.74
N SER A 61 -6.18 13.33 1.25
CA SER A 61 -5.20 12.25 1.13
C SER A 61 -5.50 11.32 -0.04
N PHE A 62 -4.47 11.13 -0.87
CA PHE A 62 -4.57 10.39 -2.13
C PHE A 62 -3.63 9.19 -2.13
N LYS A 63 -4.09 8.04 -2.61
CA LYS A 63 -3.30 6.80 -2.63
C LYS A 63 -2.85 6.40 -4.02
N MET A 64 -1.55 6.18 -4.17
CA MET A 64 -0.92 5.71 -5.40
C MET A 64 -0.35 4.31 -5.18
N PHE A 65 -0.17 3.57 -6.28
CA PHE A 65 0.37 2.22 -6.26
C PHE A 65 1.60 2.11 -7.14
N MET A 66 2.70 1.58 -6.59
CA MET A 66 3.88 1.17 -7.35
C MET A 66 3.80 -0.29 -7.79
N ALA A 67 2.82 -1.03 -7.26
CA ALA A 67 2.52 -2.41 -7.57
C ALA A 67 1.24 -2.55 -8.41
N TYR A 68 0.82 -3.79 -8.66
CA TYR A 68 -0.36 -4.13 -9.48
C TYR A 68 -0.21 -3.67 -10.93
N LYS A 69 0.86 -4.12 -11.59
CA LYS A 69 1.15 -3.85 -13.00
C LYS A 69 -0.06 -4.15 -13.89
N GLY A 70 -0.43 -3.16 -14.71
CA GLY A 70 -1.58 -3.26 -15.63
C GLY A 70 -2.94 -2.98 -15.00
N LEU A 71 -3.03 -2.80 -13.67
CA LEU A 71 -4.28 -2.51 -12.95
C LEU A 71 -4.24 -1.12 -12.31
N TYR A 72 -3.37 -0.92 -11.31
CA TYR A 72 -3.32 0.31 -10.51
C TYR A 72 -1.95 0.99 -10.53
N MET A 73 -0.92 0.29 -11.02
CA MET A 73 0.45 0.80 -11.05
C MET A 73 0.54 2.10 -11.84
N VAL A 74 1.08 3.14 -11.21
CA VAL A 74 1.50 4.39 -11.85
C VAL A 74 3.01 4.40 -12.05
N GLN A 75 3.46 5.00 -13.15
CA GLN A 75 4.89 5.14 -13.45
C GLN A 75 5.50 6.33 -12.70
N ASP A 76 6.83 6.37 -12.59
CA ASP A 76 7.53 7.42 -11.83
C ASP A 76 7.22 8.84 -12.32
N GLU A 77 7.08 9.03 -13.63
CA GLU A 77 6.67 10.31 -14.24
C GLU A 77 5.28 10.76 -13.77
N GLN A 78 4.35 9.83 -13.65
CA GLN A 78 2.98 10.08 -13.19
C GLN A 78 2.96 10.32 -11.68
N MET A 79 3.78 9.57 -10.94
CA MET A 79 3.95 9.75 -9.49
C MET A 79 4.54 11.13 -9.16
N TYR A 80 5.55 11.56 -9.92
CA TYR A 80 6.14 12.90 -9.79
C TYR A 80 5.08 13.98 -10.00
N ALA A 81 4.31 13.91 -11.09
CA ALA A 81 3.25 14.87 -11.39
C ALA A 81 2.16 14.87 -10.31
N ALA A 82 1.76 13.69 -9.84
CA ALA A 82 0.77 13.54 -8.77
C ALA A 82 1.27 14.11 -7.43
N PHE A 83 2.54 13.93 -7.08
CA PHE A 83 3.12 14.47 -5.84
C PHE A 83 3.28 15.99 -5.90
N CYS A 84 3.72 16.53 -7.05
CA CYS A 84 3.68 17.99 -7.27
C CYS A 84 2.27 18.53 -7.01
N HIS A 85 1.25 17.88 -7.57
CA HIS A 85 -0.11 18.35 -7.41
C HIS A 85 -0.66 18.18 -5.99
N CYS A 86 -0.37 17.05 -5.31
CA CYS A 86 -0.72 16.86 -3.90
C CYS A 86 -0.20 18.01 -3.04
N LYS A 87 1.04 18.44 -3.26
CA LYS A 87 1.62 19.59 -2.57
C LYS A 87 0.88 20.89 -2.88
N GLU A 88 0.59 21.16 -4.17
CA GLU A 88 -0.14 22.37 -4.60
C GLU A 88 -1.51 22.50 -3.91
N ILE A 89 -2.23 21.40 -3.76
CA ILE A 89 -3.58 21.38 -3.17
C ILE A 89 -3.58 21.13 -1.66
N GLY A 90 -2.41 21.01 -1.02
CA GLY A 90 -2.31 20.78 0.43
C GLY A 90 -2.75 19.38 0.88
N ALA A 91 -2.65 18.38 0.00
CA ALA A 91 -2.98 16.99 0.28
C ALA A 91 -1.74 16.13 0.61
N ILE A 92 -1.97 15.02 1.32
CA ILE A 92 -0.94 14.03 1.64
C ILE A 92 -0.95 12.93 0.58
N ALA A 93 0.21 12.65 -0.02
CA ALA A 93 0.38 11.50 -0.89
C ALA A 93 0.57 10.24 -0.03
N GLN A 94 -0.13 9.15 -0.37
CA GLN A 94 0.04 7.83 0.21
C GLN A 94 0.54 6.86 -0.85
N VAL A 95 1.45 5.96 -0.50
CA VAL A 95 2.03 5.02 -1.47
C VAL A 95 1.99 3.58 -0.97
N HIS A 96 1.46 2.69 -1.80
CA HIS A 96 1.72 1.26 -1.71
C HIS A 96 3.05 0.99 -2.43
N ALA A 97 4.12 0.84 -1.64
CA ALA A 97 5.50 0.82 -2.11
C ALA A 97 6.05 -0.61 -2.26
N GLU A 98 5.68 -1.29 -3.34
CA GLU A 98 6.36 -2.51 -3.80
C GLU A 98 6.66 -2.37 -5.30
N ASN A 99 7.78 -2.89 -5.78
CA ASN A 99 8.11 -2.82 -7.21
C ASN A 99 7.22 -3.76 -8.04
N GLY A 100 6.23 -3.20 -8.73
CA GLY A 100 5.25 -3.95 -9.50
C GLY A 100 5.80 -4.76 -10.67
N ASP A 101 6.91 -4.33 -11.27
CA ASP A 101 7.55 -5.07 -12.35
C ASP A 101 8.24 -6.33 -11.82
N LEU A 102 8.98 -6.20 -10.71
CA LEU A 102 9.64 -7.33 -10.06
C LEU A 102 8.63 -8.33 -9.50
N ILE A 103 7.51 -7.86 -8.94
CA ILE A 103 6.42 -8.74 -8.50
C ILE A 103 5.86 -9.51 -9.67
N ALA A 104 5.55 -8.85 -10.79
CA ALA A 104 4.97 -9.52 -11.96
C ALA A 104 5.90 -10.61 -12.53
N GLU A 105 7.21 -10.36 -12.58
CA GLU A 105 8.18 -11.37 -13.03
C GLU A 105 8.43 -12.48 -12.00
N GLY A 106 8.56 -12.11 -10.71
CA GLY A 106 8.64 -13.05 -9.60
C GLY A 106 7.43 -13.98 -9.59
N ALA A 107 6.26 -13.45 -9.94
CA ALA A 107 5.03 -14.20 -9.97
C ALA A 107 4.96 -15.24 -11.07
N LYS A 108 5.30 -14.83 -12.29
CA LYS A 108 5.46 -15.72 -13.43
C LYS A 108 6.47 -16.83 -13.12
N LYS A 109 7.58 -16.49 -12.45
CA LYS A 109 8.60 -17.46 -12.05
C LYS A 109 8.06 -18.50 -11.06
N MET A 110 7.34 -18.09 -10.01
CA MET A 110 6.78 -19.04 -9.03
C MET A 110 5.80 -20.02 -9.71
N LEU A 111 4.94 -19.51 -10.60
CA LEU A 111 4.04 -20.37 -11.40
C LEU A 111 4.79 -21.34 -12.30
N ALA A 112 5.82 -20.88 -13.00
CA ALA A 112 6.62 -21.71 -13.89
C ALA A 112 7.35 -22.83 -13.12
N LEU A 113 7.67 -22.61 -11.84
CA LEU A 113 8.24 -23.60 -10.93
C LEU A 113 7.19 -24.54 -10.31
N GLY A 114 5.90 -24.40 -10.68
CA GLY A 114 4.80 -25.19 -10.12
C GLY A 114 4.38 -24.78 -8.70
N ILE A 115 4.88 -23.65 -8.19
CA ILE A 115 4.52 -23.13 -6.86
C ILE A 115 3.22 -22.34 -6.99
N THR A 116 2.10 -23.02 -6.77
CA THR A 116 0.74 -22.44 -6.88
C THR A 116 0.06 -22.24 -5.51
N GLY A 117 0.72 -22.63 -4.42
CA GLY A 117 0.22 -22.44 -3.06
C GLY A 117 0.42 -21.02 -2.55
N PRO A 118 -0.20 -20.66 -1.40
CA PRO A 118 -0.08 -19.33 -0.79
C PRO A 118 1.36 -18.91 -0.47
N GLU A 119 2.28 -19.85 -0.27
CA GLU A 119 3.70 -19.60 -0.08
C GLU A 119 4.35 -18.91 -1.29
N GLY A 120 3.85 -19.18 -2.51
CA GLY A 120 4.29 -18.49 -3.73
C GLY A 120 4.04 -16.98 -3.68
N HIS A 121 2.99 -16.55 -2.98
CA HIS A 121 2.64 -15.15 -2.78
C HIS A 121 3.72 -14.39 -2.00
N GLU A 122 4.38 -15.03 -1.04
CA GLU A 122 5.47 -14.41 -0.28
C GLU A 122 6.80 -14.50 -1.05
N LEU A 123 7.02 -15.62 -1.73
CA LEU A 123 8.25 -15.88 -2.48
C LEU A 123 8.40 -14.99 -3.72
N CYS A 124 7.31 -14.53 -4.34
CA CYS A 124 7.35 -13.65 -5.50
C CYS A 124 7.72 -12.19 -5.16
N ARG A 125 7.60 -11.78 -3.88
CA ARG A 125 7.82 -10.41 -3.40
C ARG A 125 8.70 -10.39 -2.14
N PRO A 126 10.00 -10.71 -2.28
CA PRO A 126 10.91 -10.61 -1.14
C PRO A 126 11.00 -9.17 -0.63
N GLU A 127 11.34 -8.99 0.65
CA GLU A 127 11.38 -7.68 1.30
C GLU A 127 12.21 -6.59 0.58
N ALA A 128 13.20 -6.99 -0.23
CA ALA A 128 13.98 -6.07 -1.05
C ALA A 128 13.14 -5.30 -2.09
N VAL A 129 12.06 -5.92 -2.58
CA VAL A 129 11.09 -5.32 -3.53
C VAL A 129 10.30 -4.18 -2.88
N GLU A 130 9.96 -4.32 -1.59
CA GLU A 130 9.31 -3.27 -0.80
C GLU A 130 10.30 -2.14 -0.46
N ALA A 131 11.51 -2.51 -0.03
CA ALA A 131 12.54 -1.54 0.36
C ALA A 131 12.99 -0.64 -0.81
N GLU A 132 13.18 -1.20 -2.01
CA GLU A 132 13.51 -0.44 -3.22
C GLU A 132 12.43 0.59 -3.55
N ALA A 133 11.18 0.14 -3.65
CA ALA A 133 10.06 1.01 -3.98
C ALA A 133 9.83 2.08 -2.92
N THR A 134 10.06 1.75 -1.63
CA THR A 134 9.98 2.71 -0.53
C THR A 134 11.01 3.82 -0.69
N LEU A 135 12.28 3.48 -0.98
CA LEU A 135 13.34 4.47 -1.20
C LEU A 135 13.04 5.33 -2.43
N ARG A 136 12.56 4.72 -3.51
CA ARG A 136 12.21 5.43 -4.74
C ARG A 136 11.06 6.41 -4.51
N ALA A 137 9.98 6.02 -3.83
CA ALA A 137 8.88 6.92 -3.49
C ALA A 137 9.34 8.10 -2.62
N ILE A 138 10.19 7.83 -1.61
CA ILE A 138 10.81 8.85 -0.77
C ILE A 138 11.62 9.84 -1.61
N THR A 139 12.43 9.34 -2.53
CA THR A 139 13.29 10.16 -3.39
C THR A 139 12.45 11.09 -4.26
N ILE A 140 11.38 10.57 -4.89
CA ILE A 140 10.47 11.37 -5.71
C ILE A 140 9.75 12.43 -4.86
N ALA A 141 9.22 12.04 -3.70
CA ALA A 141 8.52 12.97 -2.80
C ALA A 141 9.44 14.06 -2.26
N SER A 142 10.69 13.72 -1.94
CA SER A 142 11.73 14.66 -1.50
C SER A 142 12.04 15.69 -2.59
N ALA A 143 12.22 15.24 -3.84
CA ALA A 143 12.52 16.11 -4.98
C ALA A 143 11.46 17.19 -5.22
N VAL A 144 10.19 16.89 -4.94
CA VAL A 144 9.09 17.86 -5.09
C VAL A 144 8.67 18.54 -3.79
N ASN A 145 9.28 18.14 -2.66
CA ASN A 145 8.92 18.55 -1.30
C ASN A 145 7.42 18.34 -1.01
N CYS A 146 6.92 17.13 -1.31
CA CYS A 146 5.55 16.68 -1.02
C CYS A 146 5.53 15.81 0.25
N PRO A 147 4.55 15.98 1.15
CA PRO A 147 4.35 15.05 2.26
C PRO A 147 4.00 13.64 1.76
N LEU A 148 4.70 12.63 2.28
CA LEU A 148 4.54 11.23 1.88
C LEU A 148 4.19 10.34 3.08
N TYR A 149 3.17 9.52 2.88
CA TYR A 149 2.74 8.47 3.79
C TYR A 149 2.96 7.09 3.17
N VAL A 150 3.91 6.31 3.70
CA VAL A 150 4.12 4.92 3.25
C VAL A 150 3.13 4.02 3.97
N VAL A 151 2.14 3.50 3.24
CA VAL A 151 1.13 2.60 3.83
C VAL A 151 1.73 1.20 4.01
N HIS A 152 1.21 0.48 5.01
CA HIS A 152 1.49 -0.92 5.33
C HIS A 152 2.96 -1.35 5.15
N VAL A 153 3.85 -0.76 5.95
CA VAL A 153 5.25 -1.20 6.02
C VAL A 153 5.29 -2.56 6.70
N MET A 154 5.70 -3.58 5.95
CA MET A 154 5.69 -4.99 6.37
C MET A 154 7.08 -5.53 6.68
N SER A 155 8.15 -4.95 6.13
CA SER A 155 9.52 -5.44 6.29
C SER A 155 10.42 -4.54 7.14
N LYS A 156 11.42 -5.17 7.76
CA LYS A 156 12.51 -4.46 8.45
C LYS A 156 13.30 -3.57 7.51
N SER A 157 13.54 -4.02 6.28
CA SER A 157 14.31 -3.27 5.28
C SER A 157 13.56 -2.00 4.84
N ALA A 158 12.26 -2.08 4.56
CA ALA A 158 11.46 -0.89 4.26
C ALA A 158 11.36 0.05 5.48
N ALA A 159 11.15 -0.49 6.69
CA ALA A 159 11.15 0.31 7.92
C ALA A 159 12.48 1.04 8.13
N LYS A 160 13.61 0.37 7.87
CA LYS A 160 14.94 0.98 7.93
C LYS A 160 15.10 2.11 6.93
N VAL A 161 14.65 1.93 5.68
CA VAL A 161 14.68 2.98 4.65
C VAL A 161 13.90 4.22 5.12
N VAL A 162 12.70 4.03 5.68
CA VAL A 162 11.90 5.15 6.22
C VAL A 162 12.61 5.83 7.41
N ALA A 163 13.18 5.06 8.32
CA ALA A 163 13.91 5.58 9.48
C ALA A 163 15.15 6.39 9.07
N ASP A 164 15.91 5.90 8.08
CA ASP A 164 17.10 6.57 7.55
C ASP A 164 16.71 7.89 6.84
N ALA A 165 15.67 7.88 5.98
CA ALA A 165 15.18 9.09 5.31
C ALA A 165 14.70 10.18 6.28
N ARG A 166 14.06 9.77 7.39
CA ARG A 166 13.66 10.70 8.47
C ARG A 166 14.87 11.30 9.17
N ARG A 167 15.89 10.50 9.48
CA ARG A 167 17.11 10.96 10.15
C ARG A 167 17.88 11.97 9.30
N GLU A 168 17.86 11.81 7.99
CA GLU A 168 18.55 12.68 7.04
C GLU A 168 17.76 13.96 6.70
N GLY A 169 16.53 14.11 7.22
CA GLY A 169 15.70 15.29 6.96
C GLY A 169 15.26 15.39 5.50
N GLN A 170 15.17 14.28 4.78
CA GLN A 170 14.81 14.25 3.35
C GLN A 170 13.35 14.69 3.09
N ALA A 171 12.56 14.96 4.13
CA ALA A 171 11.38 15.82 4.06
C ALA A 171 11.18 16.54 5.41
N PRO A 172 10.32 17.59 5.46
CA PRO A 172 10.00 18.29 6.71
C PRO A 172 9.61 17.29 7.81
N ALA A 173 10.15 17.46 9.03
CA ALA A 173 10.05 16.50 10.13
C ALA A 173 8.62 16.02 10.46
N ASP A 174 7.59 16.79 10.10
CA ASP A 174 6.16 16.50 10.33
C ASP A 174 5.45 15.72 9.20
N THR A 175 6.14 15.47 8.08
CA THR A 175 5.52 15.02 6.81
C THR A 175 5.79 13.58 6.41
N PHE A 176 6.77 12.90 7.03
CA PHE A 176 6.98 11.47 6.84
C PHE A 176 6.25 10.66 7.89
N ARG A 177 5.20 9.96 7.46
CA ARG A 177 4.43 9.05 8.32
C ARG A 177 4.37 7.68 7.66
N TYR A 178 4.34 6.64 8.46
CA TYR A 178 4.11 5.29 7.97
C TYR A 178 3.20 4.54 8.93
N SER A 179 2.53 3.51 8.42
CA SER A 179 1.81 2.53 9.24
C SER A 179 2.56 1.22 9.25
N ILE A 180 2.70 0.63 10.42
CA ILE A 180 3.10 -0.77 10.57
C ILE A 180 1.83 -1.61 10.57
N GLU A 181 1.79 -2.67 9.75
CA GLU A 181 0.73 -3.67 9.75
C GLU A 181 1.20 -4.95 10.44
N CYS A 182 0.26 -5.65 11.10
CA CYS A 182 0.56 -6.88 11.84
C CYS A 182 0.92 -8.04 10.91
N ASP A 183 1.85 -8.86 11.40
CA ASP A 183 2.39 -10.11 10.86
C ASP A 183 1.46 -10.90 9.92
N SER A 184 1.95 -11.17 8.70
CA SER A 184 1.29 -11.99 7.67
C SER A 184 1.49 -13.50 7.86
N SER A 185 2.03 -13.94 9.01
CA SER A 185 2.24 -15.35 9.33
C SER A 185 0.97 -16.19 9.06
N PRO A 186 1.04 -17.17 8.13
CA PRO A 186 -0.13 -17.93 7.74
C PRO A 186 -0.55 -18.95 8.82
N PRO A 187 -1.84 -19.35 8.87
CA PRO A 187 -2.36 -20.25 9.91
C PRO A 187 -1.70 -21.63 9.96
N TRP A 188 -1.04 -22.11 8.90
CA TRP A 188 -0.29 -23.38 8.92
C TRP A 188 1.01 -23.33 9.75
N ARG A 189 1.49 -22.13 10.10
CA ARG A 189 2.64 -21.97 11.02
C ARG A 189 2.26 -22.28 12.47
N ASN A 190 0.97 -22.16 12.82
CA ASN A 190 0.48 -22.46 14.17
C ASN A 190 0.23 -23.95 14.39
N SER A 191 -0.11 -24.73 13.35
CA SER A 191 -0.26 -26.19 13.48
C SER A 191 1.08 -26.92 13.65
N GLN A 192 2.18 -26.37 13.13
CA GLN A 192 3.52 -26.96 13.30
C GLN A 192 4.19 -26.63 14.65
N ARG A 193 3.57 -25.81 15.52
CA ARG A 193 4.08 -25.56 16.87
C ARG A 193 3.97 -26.78 17.79
N GLU A 194 3.01 -27.67 17.55
CA GLU A 194 2.89 -28.92 18.32
C GLU A 194 3.86 -30.01 17.83
N GLU A 195 4.38 -29.92 16.60
CA GLU A 195 5.22 -30.97 16.00
C GLU A 195 6.73 -30.61 15.92
N LYS A 196 7.11 -29.33 16.02
CA LYS A 196 8.51 -28.88 15.83
C LYS A 196 9.21 -28.42 17.11
N LEU A 197 9.11 -29.22 18.18
CA LEU A 197 10.04 -29.15 19.31
C LEU A 197 11.36 -29.91 19.04
N THR A 198 11.55 -30.48 17.84
CA THR A 198 12.83 -31.08 17.45
C THR A 198 13.19 -30.65 16.02
N HIS A 199 14.46 -30.28 15.81
CA HIS A 199 15.12 -29.98 14.53
C HIS A 199 15.06 -28.53 13.98
N SER A 200 16.11 -27.80 14.39
CA SER A 200 16.95 -26.86 13.62
C SER A 200 16.33 -25.86 12.61
N GLY A 201 16.47 -24.58 12.97
CA GLY A 201 17.04 -23.53 12.11
C GLY A 201 16.30 -23.16 10.81
N LYS A 202 15.19 -22.43 10.90
CA LYS A 202 14.66 -21.63 9.79
C LYS A 202 14.27 -20.22 10.26
N ARG A 203 14.78 -19.20 9.57
CA ARG A 203 14.67 -17.77 9.88
C ARG A 203 13.20 -17.32 10.03
N GLU A 204 12.89 -16.69 11.15
CA GLU A 204 11.70 -15.88 11.38
C GLU A 204 11.90 -14.48 10.78
N ARG A 205 10.84 -13.88 10.22
CA ARG A 205 10.79 -12.42 10.04
C ARG A 205 10.48 -11.83 11.41
N GLU A 206 11.49 -11.40 12.14
CA GLU A 206 11.26 -10.68 13.39
C GLU A 206 10.65 -9.29 13.10
N ARG A 207 9.87 -8.79 14.05
CA ARG A 207 9.17 -7.49 13.94
C ARG A 207 10.17 -6.33 13.81
N PRO A 208 9.82 -5.25 13.10
CA PRO A 208 10.41 -3.95 13.40
C PRO A 208 9.95 -3.49 14.80
N THR A 209 10.89 -3.25 15.70
CA THR A 209 10.61 -2.72 17.05
C THR A 209 10.61 -1.20 17.00
N SER A 210 9.54 -0.56 17.50
CA SER A 210 9.47 0.89 17.67
C SER A 210 10.53 1.36 18.68
N THR A 211 11.37 2.31 18.30
CA THR A 211 12.22 3.06 19.25
C THR A 211 11.83 4.53 19.25
N GLN A 212 12.07 5.20 20.39
CA GLN A 212 11.46 6.48 20.78
C GLN A 212 11.57 7.58 19.71
N GLY A 213 10.45 8.22 19.38
CA GLY A 213 10.38 9.39 18.48
C GLY A 213 9.72 9.14 17.11
N GLU A 214 9.46 7.88 16.75
CA GLU A 214 8.78 7.53 15.51
C GLU A 214 7.27 7.78 15.62
N THR A 215 6.73 8.77 14.88
CA THR A 215 5.27 8.95 14.77
C THR A 215 4.68 7.84 13.91
N ILE A 216 4.35 6.73 14.54
CA ILE A 216 3.75 5.53 13.94
C ILE A 216 2.24 5.59 14.19
N SER A 217 1.43 5.43 13.15
CA SER A 217 0.01 5.09 13.31
C SER A 217 -0.12 3.59 13.11
N SER A 218 -0.50 2.86 14.15
CA SER A 218 -0.94 1.47 14.00
C SER A 218 -2.28 1.48 13.28
N LYS A 219 -2.32 0.88 12.08
CA LYS A 219 -3.52 0.76 11.26
C LYS A 219 -3.79 -0.70 10.94
N VAL A 220 -5.05 -1.03 10.75
CA VAL A 220 -5.48 -2.36 10.33
C VAL A 220 -6.03 -2.26 8.91
N LYS A 221 -5.37 -2.90 7.94
CA LYS A 221 -5.97 -3.15 6.64
C LYS A 221 -6.92 -4.34 6.75
N ARG A 222 -8.21 -4.02 6.90
CA ARG A 222 -9.27 -5.02 6.93
C ARG A 222 -9.83 -5.22 5.53
N VAL A 223 -9.45 -6.33 4.90
CA VAL A 223 -10.10 -6.84 3.69
C VAL A 223 -10.36 -8.33 3.92
N SER A 224 -11.64 -8.69 4.05
CA SER A 224 -12.05 -10.06 4.43
C SER A 224 -12.68 -10.79 3.25
N PHE A 225 -12.26 -12.03 3.03
CA PHE A 225 -12.85 -12.94 2.04
C PHE A 225 -13.31 -14.23 2.73
N THR A 226 -14.44 -14.78 2.29
CA THR A 226 -14.87 -16.12 2.75
C THR A 226 -13.96 -17.21 2.15
N PRO A 227 -13.79 -18.37 2.80
CA PRO A 227 -13.02 -19.49 2.25
C PRO A 227 -13.49 -19.90 0.85
N ALA A 228 -14.81 -19.92 0.62
CA ALA A 228 -15.38 -20.20 -0.69
C ALA A 228 -14.92 -19.20 -1.76
N ARG A 229 -14.88 -17.89 -1.42
CA ARG A 229 -14.45 -16.84 -2.35
C ARG A 229 -12.94 -16.89 -2.63
N LEU A 230 -12.13 -17.32 -1.65
CA LEU A 230 -10.71 -17.58 -1.85
C LEU A 230 -10.47 -18.72 -2.84
N GLN A 231 -11.32 -19.74 -2.84
CA GLN A 231 -11.19 -20.92 -3.72
C GLN A 231 -11.77 -20.71 -5.13
N SER A 232 -12.80 -19.86 -5.29
CA SER A 232 -13.58 -19.75 -6.54
C SER A 232 -13.25 -18.55 -7.44
N SER A 233 -12.48 -17.56 -6.98
CA SER A 233 -12.26 -16.33 -7.75
C SER A 233 -11.11 -16.44 -8.79
N PRO A 234 -11.39 -16.31 -10.10
CA PRO A 234 -10.36 -16.25 -11.15
C PRO A 234 -9.55 -14.94 -11.13
N ASN A 235 -10.01 -13.90 -10.43
CA ASN A 235 -9.21 -12.70 -10.16
C ASN A 235 -8.29 -12.88 -8.94
N PHE A 236 -8.57 -13.86 -8.07
CA PHE A 236 -7.67 -14.20 -6.97
C PHE A 236 -6.42 -14.89 -7.51
N SER A 237 -6.46 -15.61 -8.64
CA SER A 237 -5.23 -16.13 -9.27
C SER A 237 -4.29 -15.04 -9.80
N ARG A 238 -4.81 -13.84 -10.14
CA ARG A 238 -4.01 -12.65 -10.51
C ARG A 238 -3.48 -11.86 -9.31
N LEU A 239 -4.01 -12.11 -8.11
CA LEU A 239 -3.54 -11.56 -6.83
C LEU A 239 -2.78 -12.62 -5.99
N ARG A 240 -2.87 -13.90 -6.35
CA ARG A 240 -2.19 -15.02 -5.69
C ARG A 240 -0.70 -14.96 -5.92
N ILE A 241 -0.25 -14.29 -6.97
CA ILE A 241 1.17 -14.13 -7.24
C ILE A 241 1.39 -12.78 -7.92
#